data_AF-A0A1I1MMZ3-F1
#
_entry.id   AF-A0A1I1MMZ3-F1
#
_cell.length_a   1.000
_cell.length_b   1.000
_cell.length_c   1.000
_cell.angle_alpha   90.00
_cell.angle_beta   90.00
_cell.angle_gamma   90.00
#
_symmetry.space_group_name_H-M   'P 1'
#
loop_
_entity.id
_entity.type
_entity.pdbx_description
1 polymer ?
#
loop_
_entity_poly.entity_id
_entity_poly.type
_entity_poly.pdbx_seq_one_letter_code
_entity_poly.pdbx_strand_id
1 'polypeptide(L)'
;MKERIRSYTDIVSFDDDGITFSSGERIVYSECGEDSCVAERDICAKPPYFEFYTSDRHTKVVFDRTGLLSKTVNEREFVKLQSIISDAGYKSYDLS
;
A
#
# COMPACT_ATOMS: atom_id res chain seq x y z
N MET A 1 -9.40 -10.22 13.13
CA MET A 1 -9.61 -8.95 12.41
C MET A 1 -9.99 -9.29 10.97
N LYS A 2 -10.91 -8.57 10.32
CA LYS A 2 -11.30 -8.88 8.93
C LYS A 2 -10.35 -8.17 7.97
N GLU A 3 -9.63 -8.93 7.15
CA GLU A 3 -8.79 -8.39 6.07
C GLU A 3 -9.65 -7.65 5.04
N ARG A 4 -9.14 -6.51 4.56
CA ARG A 4 -9.73 -5.76 3.44
C ARG A 4 -8.72 -5.67 2.31
N ILE A 5 -9.10 -6.18 1.15
CA ILE A 5 -8.30 -6.07 -0.07
C ILE A 5 -8.79 -4.86 -0.87
N ARG A 6 -7.86 -4.00 -1.28
CA ARG A 6 -8.08 -2.80 -2.09
C ARG A 6 -7.16 -2.79 -3.30
N SER A 7 -7.64 -2.35 -4.45
CA SER A 7 -6.74 -2.14 -5.60
C SER A 7 -5.97 -0.84 -5.39
N TYR A 8 -4.70 -0.81 -5.80
CA TYR A 8 -3.93 0.44 -5.91
C TYR A 8 -4.66 1.49 -6.77
N THR A 9 -5.44 1.04 -7.77
CA THR A 9 -6.20 1.93 -8.65
C THR A 9 -7.38 2.61 -7.97
N ASP A 10 -7.80 2.14 -6.78
CA ASP A 10 -8.84 2.78 -5.97
C ASP A 10 -8.31 3.98 -5.18
N ILE A 11 -7.00 4.22 -5.14
CA ILE A 11 -6.40 5.34 -4.40
C ILE A 11 -6.61 6.64 -5.18
N VAL A 12 -7.17 7.65 -4.50
CA VAL A 12 -7.45 8.96 -5.10
C VAL A 12 -6.44 10.02 -4.65
N SER A 13 -5.82 9.85 -3.49
CA SER A 13 -4.79 10.78 -3.00
C SER A 13 -3.82 10.13 -2.03
N PHE A 14 -2.62 10.70 -2.01
CA PHE A 14 -1.56 10.47 -1.03
C PHE A 14 -1.24 11.81 -0.39
N ASP A 15 -0.95 11.80 0.90
CA ASP A 15 -0.41 12.94 1.65
C ASP A 15 0.56 12.41 2.71
N ASP A 16 1.18 13.32 3.46
CA ASP A 16 2.20 12.96 4.46
C ASP A 16 1.64 12.08 5.59
N ASP A 17 0.32 12.08 5.81
CA ASP A 17 -0.34 11.35 6.88
C ASP A 17 -0.95 10.01 6.43
N GLY A 18 -1.02 9.71 5.12
CA GLY A 18 -1.64 8.47 4.66
C GLY A 18 -2.18 8.39 3.23
N ILE A 19 -3.08 7.42 3.04
CA ILE A 19 -3.67 7.02 1.76
C ILE A 19 -5.19 7.13 1.82
N THR A 20 -5.79 7.82 0.85
CA THR A 20 -7.26 7.91 0.73
C THR A 20 -7.77 7.17 -0.49
N PHE A 21 -8.77 6.31 -0.29
CA PHE A 21 -9.43 5.54 -1.35
C PHE A 21 -10.67 6.27 -1.88
N SER A 22 -11.11 5.91 -3.08
CA SER A 22 -12.32 6.42 -3.74
C SER A 22 -13.61 6.19 -2.94
N SER A 23 -13.62 5.19 -2.05
CA SER A 23 -14.71 4.94 -1.11
C SER A 23 -14.80 5.96 0.04
N GLY A 24 -13.81 6.84 0.18
CA GLY A 24 -13.64 7.73 1.33
C GLY A 24 -12.93 7.08 2.52
N GLU A 25 -12.60 5.79 2.44
CA GLU A 25 -11.79 5.12 3.45
C GLU A 25 -10.35 5.63 3.42
N ARG A 26 -9.71 5.63 4.58
CA ARG A 26 -8.34 6.10 4.76
C ARG A 26 -7.50 5.10 5.54
N ILE A 27 -6.25 4.93 5.12
CA ILE A 27 -5.15 4.39 5.93
C ILE A 27 -4.39 5.59 6.49
N VAL A 28 -4.26 5.67 7.81
CA VAL A 28 -3.49 6.71 8.49
C VAL A 28 -2.17 6.11 8.94
N TYR A 29 -1.05 6.63 8.45
CA TYR A 29 0.27 6.04 8.69
C TYR A 29 0.66 6.01 10.18
N SER A 30 0.29 7.03 10.96
CA SER A 30 0.54 7.06 12.40
C SER A 30 -0.24 6.01 13.20
N GLU A 31 -1.29 5.43 12.61
CA GLU A 31 -2.05 4.33 13.21
C GLU A 31 -1.47 2.96 12.84
N CYS A 32 -0.44 2.93 11.98
CA CYS A 32 0.19 1.71 11.49
C CYS A 32 1.49 1.39 12.25
N GLY A 33 1.58 0.15 12.71
CA GLY A 33 2.82 -0.47 13.21
C GLY A 33 3.56 0.30 14.32
N GLU A 34 4.83 -0.06 14.52
CA GLU A 34 5.75 0.55 15.48
C GLU A 34 6.98 1.10 14.73
N ASP A 35 7.69 2.07 15.32
CA ASP A 35 8.93 2.65 14.78
C ASP A 35 8.84 3.15 13.33
N SER A 36 7.73 3.79 12.99
CA SER A 36 7.43 4.32 11.64
C SER A 36 7.36 3.25 10.54
N CYS A 37 7.31 1.95 10.89
CA CYS A 37 7.10 0.86 9.93
C CYS A 37 5.61 0.65 9.70
N VAL A 38 5.08 1.15 8.59
CA VAL A 38 3.63 1.24 8.37
C VAL A 38 3.05 0.07 7.59
N ALA A 39 3.90 -0.70 6.91
CA ALA A 39 3.45 -1.79 6.07
C ALA A 39 4.50 -2.90 5.91
N GLU A 40 4.01 -4.10 5.61
CA GLU A 40 4.80 -5.14 4.94
C GLU A 40 4.56 -5.04 3.43
N ARG A 41 5.54 -5.43 2.61
CA ARG A 41 5.41 -5.40 1.16
C ARG A 41 6.11 -6.58 0.50
N ASP A 42 5.58 -7.01 -0.63
CA ASP A 42 6.16 -8.06 -1.47
C ASP A 42 5.95 -7.72 -2.94
N ILE A 43 7.05 -7.40 -3.64
CA ILE A 43 7.03 -7.09 -5.07
C ILE A 43 7.02 -8.36 -5.94
N CYS A 44 7.47 -9.49 -5.38
CA CYS A 44 7.58 -10.78 -6.07
C CYS A 44 6.26 -11.57 -6.03
N ALA A 45 5.32 -11.18 -5.16
CA ALA A 45 3.96 -11.72 -5.11
C ALA A 45 3.19 -11.53 -6.42
N LYS A 46 2.13 -12.32 -6.60
CA LYS A 46 1.26 -12.30 -7.77
C LYS A 46 -0.21 -12.18 -7.33
N PRO A 47 -0.78 -10.96 -7.25
CA PRO A 47 -0.18 -9.65 -7.56
C PRO A 47 0.78 -9.14 -6.46
N PRO A 48 1.69 -8.20 -6.78
CA PRO A 48 2.46 -7.45 -5.78
C PRO A 48 1.52 -6.74 -4.79
N TYR A 49 1.97 -6.49 -3.57
CA TYR A 49 1.13 -5.85 -2.56
C TYR A 49 1.88 -5.08 -1.46
N PHE A 50 1.14 -4.21 -0.78
CA PHE A 50 1.47 -3.67 0.53
C PHE A 50 0.37 -4.06 1.53
N GLU A 51 0.75 -4.46 2.73
CA GLU A 51 -0.15 -4.80 3.83
C GLU A 51 0.04 -3.83 5.00
N PHE A 52 -1.01 -3.07 5.31
CA PHE A 52 -1.05 -2.07 6.36
C PHE A 52 -1.81 -2.60 7.57
N TYR A 53 -1.19 -2.52 8.74
CA TYR A 53 -1.76 -2.99 10.01
C TYR A 53 -2.12 -1.80 10.89
N THR A 54 -3.36 -1.36 10.81
CA THR A 54 -3.92 -0.35 11.74
C THR A 54 -4.59 -1.03 12.94
N SER A 55 -4.80 -0.28 14.02
CA SER A 55 -5.35 -0.83 15.28
C SER A 55 -6.72 -1.54 15.15
N ASP A 56 -7.57 -1.11 14.21
CA ASP A 56 -8.93 -1.61 14.02
C ASP A 56 -9.10 -2.51 12.78
N ARG A 57 -8.16 -2.44 11.82
CA ARG A 57 -8.27 -3.14 10.53
C ARG A 57 -6.90 -3.49 9.93
N HIS A 58 -6.91 -4.49 9.07
CA HIS A 58 -5.80 -4.89 8.23
C HIS A 58 -6.19 -4.66 6.77
N THR A 59 -5.40 -3.87 6.05
CA THR A 59 -5.69 -3.47 4.67
C THR A 59 -4.56 -3.90 3.74
N LYS A 60 -4.89 -4.74 2.76
CA LYS A 60 -3.98 -5.19 1.70
C LYS A 60 -4.24 -4.40 0.42
N VAL A 61 -3.29 -3.57 0.03
CA VAL A 61 -3.30 -2.84 -1.24
C VAL A 61 -2.59 -3.69 -2.29
N VAL A 62 -3.32 -4.15 -3.30
CA VAL A 62 -2.81 -5.01 -4.37
C VAL A 62 -2.58 -4.23 -5.67
N PHE A 63 -1.53 -4.59 -6.40
CA PHE A 63 -1.20 -4.05 -7.72
C PHE A 63 -1.67 -5.03 -8.79
N ASP A 64 -2.96 -4.94 -9.11
CA ASP A 64 -3.73 -5.97 -9.82
C ASP A 64 -4.18 -5.54 -11.22
N ARG A 65 -3.52 -4.55 -11.84
CA ARG A 65 -3.82 -4.20 -13.23
C ARG A 65 -3.62 -5.43 -14.13
N THR A 66 -4.50 -5.55 -15.12
CA THR A 66 -4.48 -6.62 -16.12
C THR A 66 -4.29 -6.04 -17.53
N GLY A 67 -3.90 -6.88 -18.49
CA GLY A 67 -3.71 -6.48 -19.89
C GLY A 67 -2.24 -6.39 -20.33
N LEU A 68 -2.02 -5.85 -21.53
CA LEU A 68 -0.69 -5.69 -22.09
C LEU A 68 0.15 -4.76 -21.20
N LEU A 69 1.39 -5.14 -20.90
CA LEU A 69 2.33 -4.41 -20.03
C LEU A 69 1.92 -4.31 -18.55
N SER A 70 0.87 -5.01 -18.10
CA SER A 70 0.36 -4.82 -16.74
C SER A 70 1.39 -5.15 -15.65
N LYS A 71 2.24 -6.15 -15.88
CA LYS A 71 3.38 -6.47 -15.00
C LYS A 71 4.27 -5.25 -14.75
N THR A 72 4.72 -4.61 -15.82
CA THR A 72 5.59 -3.42 -15.75
C THR A 72 4.88 -2.24 -15.07
N VAL A 73 3.58 -2.06 -15.33
CA VAL A 73 2.82 -0.99 -14.69
C VAL A 73 2.67 -1.24 -13.19
N ASN A 74 2.33 -2.47 -12.79
CA ASN A 74 2.20 -2.87 -11.39
C ASN A 74 3.52 -2.68 -10.63
N GLU A 75 4.66 -3.11 -11.20
CA GLU A 75 5.99 -2.90 -10.61
C GLU A 75 6.31 -1.40 -10.46
N ARG A 76 6.05 -0.59 -11.49
CA ARG A 76 6.28 0.86 -11.43
C ARG A 76 5.43 1.54 -10.36
N GLU A 77 4.15 1.16 -10.26
CA GLU A 77 3.22 1.71 -9.27
C GLU A 77 3.59 1.26 -7.85
N PHE A 78 4.08 0.03 -7.69
CA PHE A 78 4.61 -0.48 -6.43
C PHE A 78 5.78 0.36 -5.94
N VAL A 79 6.77 0.58 -6.81
CA VAL A 79 7.94 1.42 -6.49
C VAL A 79 7.52 2.85 -6.18
N LYS A 80 6.52 3.38 -6.91
CA LYS A 80 5.97 4.71 -6.63
C LYS A 80 5.36 4.78 -5.22
N LEU A 81 4.56 3.79 -4.81
CA LEU A 81 4.00 3.76 -3.46
C LEU A 81 5.10 3.68 -2.39
N GLN A 82 6.12 2.87 -2.63
CA GLN A 82 7.28 2.77 -1.75
C GLN A 82 7.97 4.13 -1.56
N SER A 83 8.20 4.87 -2.66
CA SER A 83 8.79 6.22 -2.60
C SER A 83 7.90 7.18 -1.83
N ILE A 84 6.58 7.20 -2.08
CA ILE A 84 5.64 8.06 -1.36
C ILE A 84 5.68 7.83 0.15
N ILE A 85 5.66 6.55 0.59
CA ILE A 85 5.75 6.19 2.00
C ILE A 85 7.09 6.68 2.60
N SER A 86 8.19 6.51 1.87
CA SER A 86 9.52 6.94 2.29
C SER A 86 9.63 8.47 2.38
N ASP A 87 9.06 9.20 1.42
CA ASP A 87 9.09 10.66 1.36
C ASP A 87 8.25 11.27 2.50
N ALA A 88 7.20 10.58 2.95
CA ALA A 88 6.41 10.92 4.13
C ALA A 88 7.11 10.60 5.47
N GLY A 89 8.33 10.04 5.44
CA GLY A 89 9.10 9.71 6.65
C GLY A 89 8.82 8.34 7.25
N TYR A 90 8.06 7.48 6.56
CA TYR A 90 7.73 6.14 7.00
C TYR A 90 8.52 5.07 6.25
N LYS A 91 8.57 3.86 6.81
CA LYS A 91 9.21 2.70 6.19
C LYS A 91 8.23 1.55 6.01
N SER A 92 8.60 0.60 5.18
CA SER A 92 7.89 -0.66 4.98
C SER A 92 8.87 -1.82 5.09
N TYR A 93 8.44 -2.94 5.66
CA TYR A 93 9.22 -4.17 5.75
C TYR A 93 9.14 -4.95 4.42
N ASP A 94 10.30 -5.29 3.85
CA ASP A 94 10.39 -6.05 2.59
C ASP A 94 10.38 -7.55 2.87
N LEU A 95 9.46 -8.28 2.25
CA LEU A 95 9.36 -9.75 2.35
C LEU A 95 10.05 -10.49 1.19
N SER A 96 10.55 -9.75 0.20
CA SER A 96 11.15 -10.30 -1.02
C SER A 96 12.68 -10.27 -1.06
#